data_AF-A0A1X1ACH3-F1
#
_entry.id   AF-A0A1X1ACH3-F1
#
_cell.length_a   1.000
_cell.length_b   1.000
_cell.length_c   1.000
_cell.angle_alpha   90.00
_cell.angle_beta   90.00
_cell.angle_gamma   90.00
#
_symmetry.space_group_name_H-M   'P 1'
#
loop_
_entity.id
_entity.type
_entity.pdbx_description
1 polymer ?
#
loop_
_entity_poly.entity_id
_entity_poly.type
_entity_poly.pdbx_seq_one_letter_code
_entity_poly.pdbx_strand_id
1 'polypeptide(L)'
;MTTGNPDCEDHQWLQISLTSAQWVSVRFTHDIYTRAVSGKHWISADGVDFAIGPGECVKLSVGLALIDGEGLLQLEPVRAQKQHPAYPFPCCSNARQRH
;
A
#
# COMPACT_ATOMS: atom_id res chain seq x y z
N MET A 1 9.49 21.02 23.01
CA MET A 1 9.69 20.97 21.54
C MET A 1 9.85 19.51 21.18
N THR A 2 8.75 18.84 20.88
CA THR A 2 8.72 17.41 20.53
C THR A 2 8.85 17.33 19.01
N THR A 3 9.97 16.80 18.52
CA THR A 3 10.14 16.39 17.14
C THR A 3 9.13 15.28 16.85
N GLY A 4 7.99 15.66 16.26
CA GLY A 4 7.05 14.71 15.68
C GLY A 4 7.76 13.93 14.58
N ASN A 5 7.81 12.61 14.73
CA ASN A 5 8.35 11.70 13.74
C ASN A 5 7.47 11.78 12.47
N PRO A 6 8.00 12.19 11.30
CA PRO A 6 7.19 12.32 10.08
C PRO A 6 6.71 10.98 9.51
N ASP A 7 7.18 9.85 10.06
CA ASP A 7 6.84 8.50 9.59
C ASP A 7 5.59 7.90 10.25
N CYS A 8 4.87 8.65 11.08
CA CYS A 8 3.54 8.25 11.51
C CYS A 8 2.50 8.73 10.47
N GLU A 9 2.72 8.40 9.19
CA GLU A 9 1.58 8.41 8.26
C GLU A 9 0.63 7.34 8.79
N ASP A 10 -0.51 7.77 9.33
CA ASP A 10 -1.63 6.89 9.65
C ASP A 10 -2.00 6.15 8.35
N HIS A 11 -1.48 4.94 8.19
CA HIS A 11 -1.89 4.06 7.12
C HIS A 11 -3.32 3.65 7.42
N GLN A 12 -4.26 4.15 6.61
CA GLN A 12 -5.67 3.80 6.71
C GLN A 12 -5.87 2.41 6.10
N TRP A 13 -5.51 1.38 6.86
CA TRP A 13 -5.77 0.00 6.50
C TRP A 13 -7.26 -0.30 6.62
N LEU A 14 -7.86 -0.82 5.55
CA LEU A 14 -9.12 -1.53 5.66
C LEU A 14 -8.84 -2.89 6.30
N GLN A 15 -9.49 -3.17 7.42
CA GLN A 15 -9.35 -4.46 8.11
C GLN A 15 -10.56 -5.35 7.83
N ILE A 16 -10.31 -6.60 7.44
CA ILE A 16 -11.32 -7.61 7.18
C ILE A 16 -11.04 -8.81 8.07
N SER A 17 -11.96 -9.11 8.98
CA SER A 17 -11.94 -10.34 9.75
C SER A 17 -12.74 -11.40 9.02
N LEU A 18 -12.10 -12.51 8.67
CA LEU A 18 -12.72 -13.67 8.02
C LEU A 18 -12.77 -14.83 9.00
N THR A 19 -13.89 -15.54 9.01
CA THR A 19 -13.98 -16.87 9.63
C THR A 19 -13.90 -17.94 8.55
N SER A 20 -13.50 -19.16 8.93
CA SER A 20 -13.51 -20.31 8.03
C SER A 20 -14.82 -20.40 7.23
N ALA A 21 -14.71 -20.68 5.92
CA ALA A 21 -15.80 -20.71 4.94
C ALA A 21 -16.45 -19.36 4.56
N GLN A 22 -15.88 -18.21 4.97
CA GLN A 22 -16.31 -16.91 4.46
C GLN A 22 -15.46 -16.47 3.26
N TRP A 23 -16.16 -16.00 2.23
CA TRP A 23 -15.54 -15.51 1.01
C TRP A 23 -15.84 -14.02 0.89
N VAL A 24 -14.82 -13.25 0.51
CA VAL A 24 -14.96 -11.82 0.24
C VAL A 24 -14.45 -11.52 -1.16
N SER A 25 -15.26 -10.77 -1.89
CA SER A 25 -14.89 -10.20 -3.18
C SER A 25 -14.58 -8.72 -2.97
N VAL A 26 -13.35 -8.30 -3.26
CA VAL A 26 -12.92 -6.90 -3.15
C VAL A 26 -12.63 -6.35 -4.53
N ARG A 27 -13.35 -5.30 -4.92
CA ARG A 27 -13.07 -4.53 -6.14
C ARG A 27 -12.39 -3.23 -5.78
N PHE A 28 -11.31 -2.92 -6.48
CA PHE A 28 -10.50 -1.74 -6.20
C PHE A 28 -10.03 -1.09 -7.51
N THR A 29 -9.81 0.22 -7.48
CA THR A 29 -9.51 1.05 -8.66
C THR A 29 -8.05 1.46 -8.77
N HIS A 30 -7.22 1.01 -7.82
CA HIS A 30 -5.78 1.27 -7.75
C HIS A 30 -5.09 0.02 -7.25
N ASP A 31 -3.81 -0.20 -7.56
CA ASP A 31 -3.02 -1.26 -6.94
C ASP A 31 -3.16 -1.20 -5.41
N ILE A 32 -3.19 -2.36 -4.76
CA ILE A 32 -3.28 -2.46 -3.30
C ILE A 32 -2.19 -3.37 -2.73
N TYR A 33 -1.80 -3.13 -1.48
CA TYR A 33 -1.13 -4.12 -0.65
C TYR A 33 -2.16 -4.87 0.19
N THR A 34 -2.04 -6.19 0.23
CA THR A 34 -2.81 -7.04 1.13
C THR A 34 -1.87 -7.78 2.06
N ARG A 35 -2.09 -7.64 3.37
CA ARG A 35 -1.27 -8.23 4.42
C ARG A 35 -2.11 -9.13 5.33
N ALA A 36 -1.65 -10.36 5.53
CA ALA A 36 -2.22 -11.24 6.54
C ALA A 36 -1.67 -10.87 7.91
N VAL A 37 -2.53 -10.37 8.80
CA VAL A 37 -2.17 -10.08 10.20
C VAL A 37 -2.23 -11.36 11.03
N SER A 38 -3.25 -12.19 10.79
CA SER A 38 -3.41 -13.49 11.43
C SER A 38 -4.11 -14.49 10.51
N GLY A 39 -3.96 -15.78 10.83
CA GLY A 39 -4.54 -16.87 10.07
C GLY A 39 -3.92 -17.03 8.68
N LYS A 40 -4.63 -17.72 7.78
CA LYS A 40 -4.17 -18.02 6.42
C LYS A 40 -5.23 -17.58 5.43
N HIS A 41 -4.78 -16.95 4.36
CA HIS A 41 -5.65 -16.40 3.32
C HIS A 41 -5.18 -16.89 1.96
N TRP A 42 -6.14 -17.29 1.15
CA TRP A 42 -5.98 -17.55 -0.26
C TRP A 42 -6.63 -16.40 -1.04
N ILE A 43 -5.87 -15.83 -1.97
CA ILE A 43 -6.26 -14.66 -2.75
C ILE A 43 -6.11 -15.00 -4.22
N SER A 44 -7.19 -14.91 -4.98
CA SER A 44 -7.16 -15.02 -6.44
C SER A 44 -7.41 -13.66 -7.07
N ALA A 45 -6.46 -13.20 -7.88
CA ALA A 45 -6.53 -11.93 -8.59
C ALA A 45 -5.87 -12.06 -9.96
N ASP A 46 -6.50 -11.52 -11.01
CA ASP A 46 -5.99 -11.53 -12.39
C ASP A 46 -5.55 -12.91 -12.90
N GLY A 47 -6.22 -13.97 -12.45
CA GLY A 47 -5.90 -15.36 -12.82
C GLY A 47 -4.67 -15.94 -12.12
N VAL A 48 -4.14 -15.26 -11.10
CA VAL A 48 -3.04 -15.72 -10.26
C VAL A 48 -3.54 -15.93 -8.83
N ASP A 49 -3.10 -17.03 -8.24
CA ASP A 49 -3.47 -17.42 -6.89
C ASP A 49 -2.28 -17.24 -5.93
N PHE A 50 -2.54 -16.57 -4.82
CA PHE A 50 -1.58 -16.32 -3.75
C PHE A 50 -2.08 -16.98 -2.47
N ALA A 51 -1.20 -17.70 -1.78
CA ALA A 51 -1.43 -18.13 -0.40
C ALA A 51 -0.52 -17.30 0.50
N ILE A 52 -1.11 -16.60 1.47
CA ILE A 52 -0.39 -15.77 2.43
C ILE A 52 -0.73 -16.16 3.87
N GLY A 53 0.28 -16.18 4.72
CA GLY A 53 0.21 -16.41 6.17
C GLY A 53 0.60 -15.18 6.98
N PRO A 54 0.61 -15.28 8.32
CA PRO A 54 0.80 -14.12 9.19
C PRO A 54 2.13 -13.41 8.92
N GLY A 55 2.07 -12.09 8.72
CA GLY A 55 3.22 -11.25 8.39
C GLY A 55 3.52 -11.14 6.90
N GLU A 56 2.99 -12.03 6.07
CA GLU A 56 3.18 -11.98 4.62
C GLU A 56 2.29 -10.92 3.96
N CYS A 57 2.80 -10.34 2.88
CA CYS A 57 2.16 -9.28 2.13
C CYS A 57 2.32 -9.56 0.64
N VAL A 58 1.27 -9.27 -0.13
CA VAL A 58 1.29 -9.31 -1.59
C VAL A 58 0.75 -8.01 -2.15
N LYS A 59 1.33 -7.56 -3.25
CA LYS A 59 0.82 -6.45 -4.04
C LYS A 59 -0.11 -6.99 -5.12
N LEU A 60 -1.34 -6.49 -5.16
CA LEU A 60 -2.32 -6.83 -6.19
C LEU A 60 -2.48 -5.66 -7.15
N SER A 61 -2.54 -5.97 -8.44
CA SER A 61 -2.83 -4.98 -9.48
C SER A 61 -4.31 -4.62 -9.49
N VAL A 62 -4.61 -3.38 -9.87
CA VAL A 62 -5.99 -2.85 -9.97
C VAL A 62 -6.97 -3.85 -10.59
N GLY A 63 -8.06 -4.15 -9.88
CA GLY A 63 -9.03 -5.10 -10.39
C GLY A 63 -9.97 -5.67 -9.33
N LEU A 64 -10.17 -6.98 -9.42
CA LEU A 64 -11.04 -7.76 -8.55
C LEU A 64 -10.20 -8.87 -7.91
N ALA A 65 -10.28 -8.99 -6.59
CA ALA A 65 -9.71 -10.11 -5.86
C ALA A 65 -10.81 -10.90 -5.15
N LEU A 66 -10.73 -12.23 -5.24
CA LEU A 66 -11.49 -13.16 -4.41
C LEU A 66 -10.60 -13.65 -3.28
N ILE A 67 -11.11 -13.57 -2.07
CA ILE A 67 -10.37 -13.86 -0.84
C ILE A 67 -11.16 -14.91 -0.05
N ASP A 68 -10.50 -16.01 0.27
CA ASP A 68 -10.97 -17.05 1.18
C ASP A 68 -9.94 -17.23 2.29
N GLY A 69 -10.38 -17.62 3.48
CA GLY A 69 -9.48 -17.87 4.58
C GLY A 69 -10.07 -17.61 5.96
N GLU A 70 -9.17 -17.51 6.93
CA GLU A 70 -9.52 -17.23 8.31
C GLU A 70 -8.52 -16.25 8.93
N GLY A 71 -9.00 -15.48 9.91
CA GLY A 71 -8.19 -14.51 10.63
C GLY A 71 -8.36 -13.10 10.08
N LEU A 72 -7.35 -12.26 10.31
CA LEU A 72 -7.40 -10.84 10.02
C LEU A 72 -6.55 -10.48 8.81
N LEU A 73 -7.16 -9.86 7.81
CA LEU A 73 -6.50 -9.33 6.63
C LEU A 73 -6.57 -7.80 6.63
N GLN A 74 -5.49 -7.17 6.18
CA GLN A 74 -5.39 -5.73 6.00
C GLN A 74 -5.18 -5.39 4.54
N LEU A 75 -5.87 -4.38 4.03
CA LEU A 75 -5.76 -3.89 2.67
C LEU A 75 -5.48 -2.39 2.68
N GLU A 76 -4.53 -1.94 1.87
CA GLU A 76 -4.22 -0.52 1.69
C GLU A 76 -3.94 -0.22 0.21
N PRO A 77 -4.45 0.91 -0.34
CA PRO A 77 -4.01 1.40 -1.63
C PRO A 77 -2.51 1.65 -1.68
N VAL A 78 -1.86 1.23 -2.76
CA VAL A 78 -0.49 1.65 -3.04
C VAL A 78 -0.52 3.15 -3.34
N ARG A 79 -0.03 3.95 -2.39
CA ARG A 79 0.14 5.39 -2.62
C ARG A 79 1.14 5.55 -3.74
N ALA A 80 0.74 6.21 -4.83
CA ALA A 80 1.71 6.74 -5.76
C ALA A 80 2.65 7.64 -4.97
N GLN A 81 3.94 7.32 -4.94
CA GLN A 81 4.93 8.29 -4.50
C GLN A 81 4.65 9.53 -5.34
N LYS A 82 4.19 10.61 -4.69
CA LYS A 82 4.24 11.93 -5.31
C LYS A 82 5.72 12.12 -5.61
N GLN A 83 6.12 11.86 -6.85
CA GLN A 83 7.38 12.32 -7.36
C GLN A 83 7.35 13.81 -7.12
N HIS A 84 8.06 14.26 -6.09
CA HIS A 84 8.31 15.67 -5.89
C HIS A 84 8.95 16.10 -7.22
N PRO A 85 8.34 17.00 -8.00
CA PRO A 85 9.03 17.49 -9.18
C PRO A 85 10.34 18.07 -8.66
N ALA A 86 11.45 17.46 -9.05
CA ALA A 86 12.76 18.01 -8.83
C ALA A 86 12.79 19.30 -9.64
N TYR A 87 12.42 20.42 -9.02
CA TYR A 87 12.59 21.73 -9.63
C TYR A 87 14.10 21.88 -9.86
N PRO A 88 14.57 21.94 -11.13
CA PRO A 88 15.94 22.30 -11.38
C PRO A 88 15.95 23.82 -11.27
N PHE A 89 16.25 24.35 -10.09
CA PHE A 89 16.68 25.74 -10.03
C PHE A 89 18.09 25.79 -10.63
N PRO A 90 18.32 26.46 -11.77
CA PRO A 90 19.69 26.77 -12.16
C PRO A 90 20.21 27.83 -11.18
N CYS A 91 21.25 27.49 -10.42
CA CYS A 91 22.08 28.47 -9.74
C CYS A 91 22.74 29.37 -10.81
N CYS A 92 22.08 30.45 -11.21
CA CYS A 92 22.74 31.49 -11.97
C CYS A 92 23.72 32.26 -11.07
N SER A 93 24.91 32.38 -11.62
CA SER A 93 26.18 32.64 -10.97
C SER A 93 26.47 34.14 -10.84
N ASN A 94 27.36 34.48 -9.91
CA ASN A 94 28.23 35.66 -9.85
C ASN A 94 27.93 36.83 -10.82
N ALA A 95 27.51 37.96 -10.26
CA ALA A 95 27.75 39.28 -10.86
C ALA A 95 28.72 40.07 -9.95
N ARG A 96 30.00 39.99 -10.27
CA ARG A 96 31.07 40.85 -9.76
C ARG A 96 31.30 41.94 -10.81
N GLN A 97 30.87 43.17 -10.55
CA GLN A 97 31.30 44.38 -11.27
C GLN A 97 30.95 45.60 -10.39
N ARG A 98 31.91 46.13 -9.61
CA ARG A 98 32.70 47.34 -9.94
C ARG A 98 31.83 48.50 -10.44
N HIS A 99 31.59 49.48 -9.56
CA HIS A 99 32.07 50.85 -9.74
C HIS A 99 32.06 51.59 -8.40
#